data_AF-A0AAW1SE34-F1
#
_entry.id   AF-A0AAW1SE34-F1
#
_cell.length_a   1.000
_cell.length_b   1.000
_cell.length_c   1.000
_cell.angle_alpha   90.00
_cell.angle_beta   90.00
_cell.angle_gamma   90.00
#
_symmetry.space_group_name_H-M   'P 1'
#
loop_
_entity.id
_entity.type
_entity.pdbx_description
1 polymer ?
#
loop_
_entity_poly.entity_id
_entity_poly.type
_entity_poly.pdbx_seq_one_letter_code
_entity_poly.pdbx_strand_id
1 'polypeptide(L)'
;MSRPCLKRLLRDLKEVLQHPLPDVVARPLENSLLIWHGNVRGREGAFKGCVIHFVLVFSERYPQEAPQVRLYQAIPHPNVFRTAAIGLRGAEGSNHRLAIWDCLVGQDAWSSAYTVLSILVQLQAFLLDEDLQYEHQKVLPETAVSIASKLEGLRLAAKDGAVWRNLLHREFPCSELTASSAADWEHTYALQATAVMEDLQCFFTKAPFTEQILGVPLRFTTNPKTKVIDYIEAGLDLVSQEAVRHLGVTKTLAGDAIQGFLPLYLTHAHFELVKAGRSLDRALSLLAPEAIAPGRKTPSFGNFLNVMPKMLNTAIVLLMDQGVAASDRALITYCGLHRLFLALAEDFGLLHPAAEKLDR
;
A
#
# COMPACT_ATOMS: atom_id res chain seq x y z
N MET A 1 6.75 24.59 -42.14
CA MET A 1 8.08 24.57 -41.46
C MET A 1 9.05 25.51 -42.16
N SER A 2 9.63 26.45 -41.42
CA SER A 2 10.59 27.43 -41.96
C SER A 2 11.94 26.78 -42.31
N ARG A 3 12.62 27.26 -43.37
CA ARG A 3 13.96 26.77 -43.77
C ARG A 3 15.02 26.86 -42.64
N PRO A 4 15.06 27.93 -41.82
CA PRO A 4 15.99 28.01 -40.69
C PRO A 4 15.71 26.95 -39.61
N CYS A 5 14.43 26.76 -39.23
CA CYS A 5 14.02 25.75 -38.25
C CYS A 5 14.41 24.34 -38.70
N LEU A 6 14.11 23.99 -39.96
CA LEU A 6 14.52 22.71 -40.56
C LEU A 6 16.03 22.48 -40.45
N LYS A 7 16.84 23.47 -40.87
CA LYS A 7 18.31 23.37 -40.81
C LYS A 7 18.81 23.20 -39.39
N ARG A 8 18.19 23.88 -38.42
CA ARG A 8 18.54 23.75 -37.01
C ARG A 8 18.22 22.36 -36.47
N LEU A 9 17.01 21.86 -36.66
CA LEU A 9 16.59 20.54 -36.17
C LEU A 9 17.43 19.39 -36.75
N LEU A 10 17.82 19.48 -38.03
CA LEU A 10 18.71 18.50 -38.63
C LEU A 10 20.13 18.54 -38.03
N ARG A 11 20.62 19.73 -37.66
CA ARG A 11 21.91 19.87 -36.98
C ARG A 11 21.84 19.28 -35.57
N ASP A 12 20.80 19.60 -34.82
CA ASP A 12 20.57 19.06 -33.48
C ASP A 12 20.38 17.54 -33.51
N LEU A 13 19.72 16.98 -34.54
CA LEU A 13 19.63 15.53 -34.75
C LEU A 13 21.00 14.91 -34.96
N LYS A 14 21.82 15.53 -35.82
CA LYS A 14 23.19 15.06 -36.05
C LYS A 14 24.01 15.09 -34.75
N GLU A 15 23.89 16.16 -33.97
CA GLU A 15 24.58 16.31 -32.68
C GLU A 15 24.18 15.22 -31.69
N VAL A 16 22.88 14.97 -31.51
CA VAL A 16 22.35 13.92 -30.63
C VAL A 16 22.82 12.51 -31.06
N LEU A 17 22.89 12.25 -32.37
CA LEU A 17 23.38 10.97 -32.89
C LEU A 17 24.90 10.80 -32.74
N GLN A 18 25.66 11.90 -32.82
CA GLN A 18 27.12 11.89 -32.69
C GLN A 18 27.59 11.84 -31.23
N HIS A 19 26.78 12.38 -30.32
CA HIS A 19 27.09 12.45 -28.89
C HIS A 19 25.96 11.77 -28.09
N PRO A 20 25.84 10.43 -28.16
CA PRO A 20 24.79 9.72 -27.44
C PRO A 20 25.00 9.89 -25.92
N LEU A 21 23.94 10.30 -25.23
CA LEU A 21 23.91 10.35 -23.77
C LEU A 21 23.60 8.96 -23.23
N PRO A 22 24.26 8.53 -22.15
CA PRO A 22 23.94 7.25 -21.55
C PRO A 22 22.58 7.36 -20.84
N ASP A 23 21.71 6.36 -20.98
CA ASP A 23 20.37 6.30 -20.37
C ASP A 23 19.35 7.35 -20.84
N VAL A 24 19.67 8.16 -21.85
CA VAL A 24 18.71 9.05 -22.52
C VAL A 24 18.81 8.89 -24.03
N VAL A 25 17.67 8.66 -24.67
CA VAL A 25 17.58 8.56 -26.14
C VAL A 25 16.42 9.40 -26.61
N ALA A 26 16.59 10.16 -27.69
CA ALA A 26 15.50 10.85 -28.36
C ALA A 26 15.68 10.82 -29.88
N ARG A 27 14.57 10.66 -30.62
CA ARG A 27 14.55 10.71 -32.08
C ARG A 27 13.27 11.39 -32.60
N PRO A 28 13.34 12.08 -33.75
CA PRO A 28 12.15 12.60 -34.43
C PRO A 28 11.25 11.46 -34.90
N LEU A 29 9.96 11.74 -35.04
CA LEU A 29 9.05 10.87 -35.77
C LEU A 29 9.43 10.78 -37.25
N GLU A 30 9.17 9.64 -37.87
CA GLU A 30 9.43 9.41 -39.29
C GLU A 30 8.74 10.43 -40.20
N ASN A 31 7.54 10.86 -39.81
CA ASN A 31 6.71 11.81 -40.55
C ASN A 31 6.83 13.26 -40.07
N SER A 32 7.60 13.56 -39.01
CA SER A 32 7.70 14.92 -38.47
C SER A 32 8.99 15.16 -37.67
N LEU A 33 9.83 16.08 -38.17
CA LEU A 33 10.99 16.60 -37.45
C LEU A 33 10.62 17.53 -36.29
N LEU A 34 9.35 17.98 -36.20
CA LEU A 34 8.87 18.87 -35.14
C LEU A 34 8.39 18.10 -33.90
N ILE A 35 8.36 16.77 -33.94
CA ILE A 35 7.92 15.94 -32.82
C ILE A 35 8.99 14.88 -32.59
N TRP A 36 9.61 14.91 -31.42
CA TRP A 36 10.62 13.94 -31.04
C TRP A 36 10.15 13.14 -29.84
N HIS A 37 10.29 11.83 -29.94
CA HIS A 37 10.01 10.91 -28.86
C HIS A 37 11.32 10.51 -28.22
N GLY A 38 11.34 10.44 -26.89
CA GLY A 38 12.50 10.02 -26.16
C GLY A 38 12.18 9.31 -24.86
N ASN A 39 13.17 8.58 -24.37
CA ASN A 39 13.12 7.83 -23.13
C ASN A 39 14.32 8.22 -22.28
N VAL A 40 14.08 8.38 -20.98
CA VAL A 40 15.13 8.58 -19.95
C VAL A 40 14.97 7.50 -18.89
N ARG A 41 16.07 6.86 -18.52
CA ARG A 41 16.11 5.84 -17.49
C ARG A 41 16.66 6.41 -16.19
N GLY A 42 15.91 6.26 -15.10
CA GLY A 42 16.38 6.62 -13.76
C GLY A 42 17.47 5.66 -13.29
N ARG A 43 18.58 6.18 -12.80
CA ARG A 43 19.73 5.39 -12.30
C ARG A 43 19.72 5.21 -10.80
N GLU A 44 19.28 6.23 -10.08
CA GLU A 44 19.37 6.37 -8.63
C GLU A 44 18.09 7.02 -8.09
N GLY A 45 17.95 7.15 -6.76
CA GLY A 45 16.74 7.64 -6.11
C GLY A 45 15.47 6.84 -6.39
N ALA A 46 14.31 7.50 -6.20
CA ALA A 46 12.98 6.87 -6.28
C ALA A 46 12.61 6.32 -7.68
N PHE A 47 13.28 6.79 -8.73
CA PHE A 47 13.02 6.38 -10.12
C PHE A 47 14.06 5.38 -10.65
N LYS A 48 14.93 4.83 -9.80
CA LYS A 48 15.93 3.83 -10.19
C LYS A 48 15.30 2.67 -10.96
N GLY A 49 15.80 2.43 -12.17
CA GLY A 49 15.33 1.38 -13.08
C GLY A 49 14.07 1.73 -13.88
N CYS A 50 13.37 2.82 -13.57
CA CYS A 50 12.19 3.26 -14.32
C CYS A 50 12.60 3.91 -15.65
N VAL A 51 11.82 3.67 -16.70
CA VAL A 51 11.96 4.34 -17.99
C VAL A 51 10.79 5.30 -18.18
N ILE A 52 11.12 6.59 -18.31
CA ILE A 52 10.17 7.68 -18.44
C ILE A 52 10.15 8.12 -19.90
N HIS A 53 8.95 8.20 -20.48
CA HIS A 53 8.75 8.61 -21.86
C HIS A 53 8.40 10.09 -21.95
N PHE A 54 9.13 10.83 -22.77
CA PHE A 54 8.86 12.23 -23.03
C PHE A 54 8.74 12.51 -24.52
N VAL A 55 8.01 13.58 -24.83
CA VAL A 55 7.86 14.09 -26.19
C VAL A 55 8.24 15.55 -26.23
N LEU A 56 9.18 15.88 -27.11
CA LEU A 56 9.54 17.26 -27.46
C LEU A 56 8.69 17.70 -28.64
N VAL A 57 7.93 18.77 -28.45
CA VAL A 57 7.09 19.38 -29.49
C VAL A 57 7.67 20.74 -29.84
N PHE A 58 8.25 20.85 -31.03
CA PHE A 58 8.88 22.07 -31.53
C PHE A 58 7.85 22.93 -32.29
N SER A 59 7.96 24.26 -32.15
CA SER A 59 7.22 25.20 -33.01
C SER A 59 8.00 25.49 -34.29
N GLU A 60 7.34 26.04 -35.32
CA GLU A 60 8.04 26.46 -36.55
C GLU A 60 9.04 27.61 -36.35
N ARG A 61 9.01 28.23 -35.16
CA ARG A 61 9.90 29.29 -34.71
C ARG A 61 11.07 28.78 -33.85
N TYR A 62 11.29 27.47 -33.78
CA TYR A 62 12.50 26.93 -33.18
C TYR A 62 13.76 27.37 -33.99
N PRO A 63 14.86 27.82 -33.34
CA PRO A 63 15.15 27.83 -31.90
C PRO A 63 14.81 29.14 -31.17
N GLN A 64 14.15 30.10 -31.80
CA GLN A 64 13.75 31.35 -31.13
C GLN A 64 12.75 31.08 -29.99
N GLU A 65 11.87 30.09 -30.16
CA GLU A 65 10.97 29.59 -29.12
C GLU A 65 11.42 28.22 -28.62
N ALA A 66 11.26 27.98 -27.32
CA ALA A 66 11.54 26.69 -26.69
C ALA A 66 10.59 25.59 -27.17
N PRO A 67 11.03 24.33 -27.30
CA PRO A 67 10.11 23.22 -27.48
C PRO A 67 9.30 22.98 -26.21
N GLN A 68 8.08 22.47 -26.37
CA GLN A 68 7.32 21.96 -25.24
C GLN A 68 7.81 20.57 -24.88
N VAL A 69 8.08 20.32 -23.60
CA VAL A 69 8.38 18.98 -23.09
C VAL A 69 7.14 18.41 -22.42
N ARG A 70 6.64 17.30 -22.96
CA ARG A 70 5.46 16.60 -22.47
C ARG A 70 5.85 15.24 -21.91
N LEU A 71 5.25 14.89 -20.78
CA LEU A 71 5.38 13.58 -20.16
C LEU A 71 4.06 12.84 -20.28
N TYR A 72 4.14 11.58 -20.70
CA TYR A 72 2.97 10.69 -20.73
C TYR A 72 2.78 9.95 -19.39
N GLN A 73 3.73 10.07 -18.47
CA GLN A 73 3.61 9.60 -17.10
C GLN A 73 3.31 10.77 -16.17
N ALA A 74 2.35 10.58 -15.24
CA ALA A 74 2.19 11.47 -14.10
C ALA A 74 3.34 11.19 -13.14
N ILE A 75 4.32 12.09 -13.09
CA ILE A 75 5.46 11.99 -12.19
C ILE A 75 5.26 13.00 -11.06
N PRO A 76 5.27 12.57 -9.80
CA PRO A 76 5.25 13.46 -8.63
C PRO A 76 6.61 14.15 -8.52
N HIS A 77 6.78 15.23 -9.28
CA HIS A 77 7.99 16.02 -9.32
C HIS A 77 7.62 17.52 -9.33
N PRO A 78 8.33 18.38 -8.57
CA PRO A 78 8.01 19.80 -8.41
C PRO A 78 7.91 20.57 -9.73
N ASN A 79 8.75 20.22 -10.69
CA ASN A 79 8.77 20.85 -12.02
C ASN A 79 7.82 20.18 -13.03
N VAL A 80 7.01 19.19 -12.62
CA VAL A 80 6.01 18.53 -13.46
C VAL A 80 4.62 19.05 -13.10
N PHE A 81 4.02 19.78 -14.02
CA PHE A 81 2.72 20.42 -13.81
C PHE A 81 1.64 19.73 -14.66
N ARG A 82 0.46 19.50 -14.05
CA ARG A 82 -0.73 19.08 -14.79
C ARG A 82 -1.30 20.30 -15.52
N THR A 83 -1.40 20.23 -16.84
CA THR A 83 -1.98 21.31 -17.64
C THR A 83 -3.47 21.04 -17.86
N ALA A 84 -4.33 22.01 -17.51
CA ALA A 84 -5.75 21.97 -17.90
C ALA A 84 -5.84 22.15 -19.43
N ALA A 85 -6.61 21.29 -20.09
CA ALA A 85 -6.71 21.26 -21.55
C ALA A 85 -7.30 22.57 -22.10
N ILE A 86 -6.44 23.49 -22.54
CA ILE A 86 -6.85 24.57 -23.44
C ILE A 86 -6.68 24.05 -24.86
N GLY A 87 -7.75 23.47 -25.42
CA GLY A 87 -8.11 23.68 -26.82
C GLY A 87 -7.44 22.85 -27.93
N LEU A 88 -6.75 21.73 -27.67
CA LEU A 88 -6.35 20.79 -28.74
C LEU A 88 -7.06 19.44 -28.57
N ARG A 89 -8.24 19.32 -29.19
CA ARG A 89 -8.88 18.02 -29.45
C ARG A 89 -7.97 17.25 -30.42
N GLY A 90 -7.38 16.14 -29.99
CA GLY A 90 -6.76 15.19 -30.92
C GLY A 90 -5.59 14.34 -30.40
N ALA A 91 -5.11 14.49 -29.17
CA ALA A 91 -4.06 13.62 -28.64
C ALA A 91 -4.52 12.94 -27.35
N GLU A 92 -4.88 11.67 -27.46
CA GLU A 92 -5.05 10.76 -26.34
C GLU A 92 -3.69 10.57 -25.66
N GLY A 93 -3.49 11.24 -24.54
CA GLY A 93 -2.23 11.20 -23.79
C GLY A 93 -2.28 12.15 -22.60
N SER A 94 -1.85 11.69 -21.44
CA SER A 94 -1.96 12.47 -20.20
C SER A 94 -1.27 13.85 -20.29
N ASN A 95 -1.95 14.89 -19.82
CA ASN A 95 -1.54 16.30 -19.91
C ASN A 95 -0.50 16.74 -18.86
N HIS A 96 0.68 16.12 -18.81
CA HIS A 96 1.76 16.56 -17.91
C HIS A 96 2.85 17.30 -18.69
N ARG A 97 3.20 18.51 -18.24
CA ARG A 97 4.27 19.33 -18.82
C ARG A 97 5.39 19.47 -17.81
N LEU A 98 6.63 19.34 -18.29
CA LEU A 98 7.81 19.60 -17.48
C LEU A 98 8.29 21.03 -17.74
N ALA A 99 8.44 21.82 -16.68
CA ALA A 99 9.13 23.11 -16.75
C ALA A 99 10.63 22.86 -16.52
N ILE A 100 11.41 22.90 -17.59
CA ILE A 100 12.89 22.82 -17.51
C ILE A 100 13.47 24.21 -17.22
N TRP A 101 12.75 25.26 -17.63
CA TRP A 101 13.07 26.67 -17.44
C TRP A 101 12.04 27.29 -16.50
N ASP A 102 12.50 28.02 -15.48
CA ASP A 102 11.64 28.62 -14.48
C ASP A 102 10.80 29.74 -15.12
N CYS A 103 9.53 29.80 -14.74
CA CYS A 103 8.59 30.79 -15.23
C CYS A 103 8.72 32.13 -14.47
N LEU A 104 9.68 32.24 -13.55
CA LEU A 104 9.98 33.48 -12.83
C LEU A 104 10.74 34.46 -13.73
N VAL A 105 10.16 35.65 -13.88
CA VAL A 105 10.73 36.74 -14.68
C VAL A 105 12.10 37.12 -14.10
N GLY A 106 13.18 36.76 -14.81
CA GLY A 106 14.52 37.32 -14.60
C GLY A 106 15.65 36.35 -14.24
N GLN A 107 15.39 35.05 -14.02
CA GLN A 107 16.44 34.04 -13.83
C GLN A 107 16.12 32.77 -14.65
N ASP A 108 17.12 32.24 -15.36
CA ASP A 108 17.09 31.03 -16.22
C ASP A 108 15.98 30.93 -17.29
N ALA A 109 16.00 31.86 -18.25
CA ALA A 109 15.12 31.86 -19.42
C ALA A 109 15.68 31.04 -20.61
N TRP A 110 14.77 30.52 -21.46
CA TRP A 110 15.13 29.90 -22.73
C TRP A 110 16.02 30.81 -23.60
N SER A 111 17.11 30.24 -24.11
CA SER A 111 17.97 30.86 -25.11
C SER A 111 18.04 30.00 -26.37
N SER A 112 18.02 30.64 -27.54
CA SER A 112 18.20 29.95 -28.83
C SER A 112 19.57 29.27 -29.02
N ALA A 113 20.48 29.49 -28.07
CA ALA A 113 21.74 28.77 -27.95
C ALA A 113 21.55 27.30 -27.49
N TYR A 114 20.50 26.98 -26.73
CA TYR A 114 20.24 25.61 -26.29
C TYR A 114 19.96 24.68 -27.47
N THR A 115 20.58 23.50 -27.45
CA THR A 115 20.41 22.42 -28.43
C THR A 115 19.50 21.34 -27.85
N VAL A 116 18.96 20.46 -28.71
CA VAL A 116 18.24 19.28 -28.24
C VAL A 116 19.11 18.45 -27.29
N LEU A 117 20.40 18.30 -27.56
CA LEU A 117 21.32 17.61 -26.65
C LEU A 117 21.36 18.25 -25.26
N SER A 118 21.44 19.59 -25.18
CA SER A 118 21.41 20.29 -23.88
C SER A 118 20.10 20.11 -23.12
N ILE A 119 18.96 20.02 -23.84
CA ILE A 119 17.65 19.69 -23.24
C ILE A 119 17.68 18.28 -22.65
N LEU A 120 18.26 17.31 -23.37
CA LEU A 120 18.37 15.92 -22.90
C LEU A 120 19.28 15.79 -21.67
N VAL A 121 20.40 16.53 -21.63
CA VAL A 121 21.28 16.60 -20.45
C VAL A 121 20.52 17.18 -19.25
N GLN A 122 19.75 18.25 -19.45
CA GLN A 122 18.94 18.83 -18.38
C GLN A 122 17.86 17.86 -17.90
N LEU A 123 17.15 17.19 -18.81
CA LEU A 123 16.18 16.14 -18.48
C LEU A 123 16.80 15.01 -17.65
N GLN A 124 18.03 14.62 -18.01
CA GLN A 124 18.78 13.64 -17.26
C GLN A 124 19.13 14.15 -15.86
N ALA A 125 19.62 15.39 -15.73
CA ALA A 125 19.94 15.99 -14.43
C ALA A 125 18.70 16.08 -13.54
N PHE A 126 17.58 16.64 -14.03
CA PHE A 126 16.35 16.81 -13.26
C PHE A 126 15.78 15.51 -12.67
N LEU A 127 15.90 14.39 -13.39
CA LEU A 127 15.35 13.11 -12.94
C LEU A 127 16.35 12.26 -12.13
N LEU A 128 17.64 12.60 -12.17
CA LEU A 128 18.70 11.87 -11.48
C LEU A 128 19.24 12.60 -10.25
N ASP A 129 18.94 13.88 -10.09
CA ASP A 129 19.38 14.67 -8.95
C ASP A 129 18.54 14.32 -7.71
N GLU A 130 19.21 13.85 -6.65
CA GLU A 130 18.58 13.49 -5.37
C GLU A 130 18.12 14.72 -4.59
N ASP A 131 18.80 15.87 -4.75
CA ASP A 131 18.50 17.13 -4.03
C ASP A 131 17.30 17.88 -4.64
N LEU A 132 17.02 17.65 -5.94
CA LEU A 132 15.83 18.20 -6.63
C LEU A 132 14.56 17.35 -6.40
N GLN A 133 14.66 16.22 -5.69
CA GLN A 133 13.53 15.47 -5.17
C GLN A 133 13.06 16.14 -3.88
N TYR A 134 12.29 17.23 -3.98
CA TYR A 134 11.84 18.01 -2.83
C TYR A 134 11.37 17.11 -1.68
N GLU A 135 11.90 17.40 -0.50
CA GLU A 135 11.87 16.64 0.74
C GLU A 135 10.48 16.32 1.36
N HIS A 136 9.36 16.42 0.62
CA HIS A 136 8.02 16.24 1.17
C HIS A 136 7.10 15.23 0.48
N GLN A 137 7.60 14.39 -0.41
CA GLN A 137 6.92 13.15 -0.75
C GLN A 137 7.95 12.10 -1.17
N LYS A 138 8.36 11.25 -0.22
CA LYS A 138 9.05 9.99 -0.53
C LYS A 138 8.16 9.21 -1.50
N VAL A 139 8.45 9.29 -2.79
CA VAL A 139 7.79 8.45 -3.79
C VAL A 139 8.29 7.04 -3.52
N LEU A 140 7.50 6.27 -2.78
CA LEU A 140 7.83 4.89 -2.47
C LEU A 140 8.02 4.12 -3.80
N PRO A 141 8.92 3.12 -3.84
CA PRO A 141 9.07 2.24 -5.00
C PRO A 141 7.73 1.70 -5.53
N GLU A 142 6.77 1.46 -4.64
CA GLU A 142 5.38 1.09 -4.93
C GLU A 142 4.64 2.12 -5.80
N THR A 143 4.83 3.41 -5.51
CA THR A 143 4.25 4.52 -6.29
C THR A 143 4.94 4.63 -7.65
N ALA A 144 6.26 4.42 -7.71
CA ALA A 144 7.00 4.38 -8.97
C ALA A 144 6.55 3.20 -9.86
N VAL A 145 6.31 2.02 -9.27
CA VAL A 145 5.73 0.84 -9.94
C VAL A 145 4.29 1.08 -10.37
N SER A 146 3.46 1.74 -9.55
CA SER A 146 2.09 2.15 -9.89
C SER A 146 2.04 3.18 -11.03
N ILE A 147 3.06 4.02 -11.17
CA ILE A 147 3.22 4.93 -12.29
C ILE A 147 3.69 4.15 -13.54
N ALA A 148 4.61 3.20 -13.40
CA ALA A 148 5.08 2.33 -14.47
C ALA A 148 4.00 1.36 -14.98
N SER A 149 3.09 0.90 -14.11
CA SER A 149 1.95 0.03 -14.45
C SER A 149 0.87 0.72 -15.28
N LYS A 150 0.98 2.03 -15.52
CA LYS A 150 0.14 2.77 -16.49
C LYS A 150 0.61 2.59 -17.93
N LEU A 151 1.77 1.94 -18.15
CA LEU A 151 2.21 1.46 -19.46
C LEU A 151 1.47 0.16 -19.79
N GLU A 152 0.80 0.10 -20.93
CA GLU A 152 -0.12 -0.98 -21.30
C GLU A 152 0.51 -2.39 -21.24
N GLY A 153 1.79 -2.52 -21.61
CA GLY A 153 2.54 -3.79 -21.52
C GLY A 153 2.92 -4.21 -20.10
N LEU A 154 3.27 -3.27 -19.22
CA LEU A 154 3.56 -3.54 -17.81
C LEU A 154 2.29 -3.75 -16.99
N ARG A 155 1.16 -3.15 -17.41
CA ARG A 155 -0.16 -3.40 -16.84
C ARG A 155 -0.58 -4.85 -17.00
N LEU A 156 -0.34 -5.46 -18.16
CA LEU A 156 -0.58 -6.89 -18.36
C LEU A 156 0.35 -7.73 -17.47
N ALA A 157 1.65 -7.44 -17.45
CA ALA A 157 2.61 -8.20 -16.67
C ALA A 157 2.44 -8.07 -15.14
N ALA A 158 1.95 -6.93 -14.65
CA ALA A 158 1.58 -6.71 -13.25
C ALA A 158 0.28 -7.43 -12.89
N LYS A 159 -0.72 -7.43 -13.80
CA LYS A 159 -1.97 -8.19 -13.63
C LYS A 159 -1.74 -9.70 -13.65
N ASP A 160 -0.78 -10.17 -14.45
CA ASP A 160 -0.39 -11.58 -14.52
C ASP A 160 0.61 -11.97 -13.41
N GLY A 161 0.89 -11.06 -12.45
CA GLY A 161 1.74 -11.31 -11.28
C GLY A 161 3.21 -11.57 -11.55
N ALA A 162 3.63 -11.65 -12.81
CA ALA A 162 4.99 -11.97 -13.18
C ALA A 162 5.99 -10.93 -12.67
N VAL A 163 5.60 -9.65 -12.66
CA VAL A 163 6.41 -8.57 -12.11
C VAL A 163 6.60 -8.77 -10.60
N TRP A 164 5.51 -8.96 -9.87
CA TRP A 164 5.52 -9.09 -8.41
C TRP A 164 6.27 -10.34 -7.93
N ARG A 165 6.09 -11.48 -8.61
CA ARG A 165 6.88 -12.69 -8.34
C ARG A 165 8.38 -12.49 -8.52
N ASN A 166 8.79 -11.85 -9.62
CA ASN A 166 10.20 -11.59 -9.88
C ASN A 166 10.79 -10.60 -8.87
N LEU A 167 10.03 -9.58 -8.48
CA LEU A 167 10.43 -8.65 -7.42
C LEU A 167 10.60 -9.37 -6.08
N LEU A 168 9.63 -10.21 -5.69
CA LEU A 168 9.71 -11.00 -4.45
C LEU A 168 10.98 -11.84 -4.41
N HIS A 169 11.25 -12.64 -5.44
CA HIS A 169 12.45 -13.50 -5.46
C HIS A 169 13.76 -12.71 -5.51
N ARG A 170 13.77 -11.53 -6.13
CA ARG A 170 14.97 -10.69 -6.23
C ARG A 170 15.27 -9.96 -4.93
N GLU A 171 14.24 -9.39 -4.29
CA GLU A 171 14.40 -8.53 -3.11
C GLU A 171 14.34 -9.32 -1.80
N PHE A 172 13.63 -10.45 -1.79
CA PHE A 172 13.51 -11.35 -0.66
C PHE A 172 13.85 -12.80 -1.08
N PRO A 173 15.12 -13.12 -1.37
CA PRO A 173 15.52 -14.45 -1.87
C PRO A 173 15.20 -15.60 -0.91
N CYS A 174 15.06 -15.30 0.38
CA CYS A 174 14.74 -16.27 1.43
C CYS A 174 13.24 -16.34 1.76
N SER A 175 12.37 -15.61 1.05
CA SER A 175 10.92 -15.66 1.30
C SER A 175 10.39 -17.05 0.95
N GLU A 176 9.67 -17.67 1.89
CA GLU A 176 8.96 -18.92 1.68
C GLU A 176 7.54 -18.71 1.13
N LEU A 177 7.11 -17.45 0.96
CA LEU A 177 5.76 -17.13 0.54
C LEU A 177 5.55 -17.46 -0.93
N THR A 178 4.41 -18.08 -1.21
CA THR A 178 3.97 -18.42 -2.56
C THR A 178 2.55 -17.92 -2.80
N ALA A 179 2.27 -17.53 -4.04
CA ALA A 179 0.95 -17.08 -4.46
C ALA A 179 0.11 -18.26 -4.96
N SER A 180 -1.17 -18.31 -4.59
CA SER A 180 -2.14 -19.31 -5.08
C SER A 180 -2.47 -19.14 -6.57
N SER A 181 -2.40 -17.92 -7.06
CA SER A 181 -2.65 -17.59 -8.46
C SER A 181 -1.70 -16.48 -8.94
N ALA A 182 -1.68 -16.26 -10.25
CA ALA A 182 -0.95 -15.17 -10.87
C ALA A 182 -1.35 -13.80 -10.27
N ALA A 183 -2.63 -13.55 -10.06
CA ALA A 183 -3.11 -12.28 -9.52
C ALA A 183 -2.69 -12.03 -8.05
N ASP A 184 -2.41 -13.10 -7.29
CA ASP A 184 -2.11 -13.00 -5.87
C ASP A 184 -0.67 -12.57 -5.58
N TRP A 185 0.23 -12.60 -6.57
CA TRP A 185 1.64 -12.25 -6.36
C TRP A 185 1.86 -10.83 -5.85
N GLU A 186 0.98 -9.88 -6.23
CA GLU A 186 0.99 -8.52 -5.69
C GLU A 186 0.79 -8.53 -4.17
N HIS A 187 -0.22 -9.29 -3.73
CA HIS A 187 -0.53 -9.43 -2.32
C HIS A 187 0.57 -10.18 -1.57
N THR A 188 1.11 -11.25 -2.15
CA THR A 188 2.24 -12.02 -1.58
C THR A 188 3.47 -11.14 -1.38
N TYR A 189 3.81 -10.31 -2.36
CA TYR A 189 4.90 -9.34 -2.26
C TYR A 189 4.64 -8.34 -1.14
N ALA A 190 3.43 -7.76 -1.09
CA ALA A 190 3.06 -6.80 -0.05
C ALA A 190 3.19 -7.41 1.37
N LEU A 191 2.75 -8.67 1.56
CA LEU A 191 2.88 -9.38 2.84
C LEU A 191 4.34 -9.53 3.28
N GLN A 192 5.24 -9.87 2.36
CA GLN A 192 6.67 -10.00 2.67
C GLN A 192 7.32 -8.63 2.93
N ALA A 193 7.03 -7.64 2.10
CA ALA A 193 7.62 -6.30 2.19
C ALA A 193 7.21 -5.58 3.49
N THR A 194 6.01 -5.87 3.99
CA THR A 194 5.49 -5.32 5.25
C THR A 194 5.79 -6.18 6.48
N ALA A 195 6.52 -7.29 6.30
CA ALA A 195 6.87 -8.25 7.35
C ALA A 195 5.66 -8.74 8.18
N VAL A 196 4.48 -8.83 7.56
CA VAL A 196 3.23 -9.19 8.26
C VAL A 196 3.32 -10.60 8.85
N MET A 197 4.00 -11.52 8.17
CA MET A 197 4.12 -12.91 8.62
C MET A 197 5.00 -13.03 9.86
N GLU A 198 6.07 -12.25 9.92
CA GLU A 198 6.98 -12.13 11.05
C GLU A 198 6.30 -11.44 12.25
N ASP A 199 5.32 -10.56 11.99
CA ASP A 199 4.50 -9.90 13.01
C ASP A 199 3.37 -10.78 13.57
N LEU A 200 2.91 -11.78 12.80
CA LEU A 200 1.88 -12.75 13.22
C LEU A 200 2.47 -13.89 14.07
N GLN A 201 3.09 -13.51 15.19
CA GLN A 201 3.65 -14.44 16.17
C GLN A 201 3.19 -14.09 17.58
N CYS A 202 3.24 -15.07 18.48
CA CYS A 202 3.00 -14.81 19.89
C CYS A 202 4.10 -13.89 20.46
N PHE A 203 3.68 -12.83 21.14
CA PHE A 203 4.57 -11.89 21.81
C PHE A 203 5.53 -12.58 22.80
N PHE A 204 5.05 -13.60 23.53
CA PHE A 204 5.83 -14.29 24.57
C PHE A 204 6.67 -15.45 24.02
N THR A 205 6.03 -16.40 23.32
CA THR A 205 6.73 -17.62 22.85
C THR A 205 7.48 -17.41 21.54
N LYS A 206 7.20 -16.31 20.82
CA LYS A 206 7.67 -16.05 19.45
C LYS A 206 7.27 -17.14 18.45
N ALA A 207 6.33 -18.01 18.83
CA ALA A 207 5.81 -19.04 17.93
C ALA A 207 4.87 -18.39 16.90
N PRO A 208 4.98 -18.77 15.62
CA PRO A 208 4.17 -18.20 14.55
C PRO A 208 2.71 -18.68 14.62
N PHE A 209 1.81 -17.95 13.96
CA PHE A 209 0.38 -18.30 13.89
C PHE A 209 0.08 -19.61 13.17
N THR A 210 1.03 -20.12 12.38
CA THR A 210 0.95 -21.41 11.69
C THR A 210 1.05 -22.61 12.63
N GLU A 211 1.69 -22.43 13.79
CA GLU A 211 1.90 -23.48 14.79
C GLU A 211 0.97 -23.37 15.99
N GLN A 212 0.53 -22.14 16.32
CA GLN A 212 -0.24 -21.87 17.55
C GLN A 212 -1.49 -21.04 17.29
N ILE A 213 -2.53 -21.31 18.10
CA ILE A 213 -3.74 -20.48 18.11
C ILE A 213 -3.40 -19.14 18.76
N LEU A 214 -3.20 -18.12 17.92
CA LEU A 214 -3.04 -16.73 18.36
C LEU A 214 -4.36 -16.01 18.63
N GLY A 215 -4.29 -15.03 19.51
CA GLY A 215 -5.40 -14.20 19.92
C GLY A 215 -4.91 -13.03 20.78
N VAL A 216 -5.82 -12.47 21.57
CA VAL A 216 -5.54 -11.36 22.48
C VAL A 216 -5.76 -11.77 23.93
N PRO A 217 -4.93 -11.29 24.88
CA PRO A 217 -5.19 -11.47 26.29
C PRO A 217 -6.38 -10.61 26.70
N LEU A 218 -7.13 -11.06 27.70
CA LEU A 218 -8.32 -10.37 28.18
C LEU A 218 -8.16 -9.91 29.60
N ARG A 219 -8.68 -8.72 29.86
CA ARG A 219 -8.92 -8.17 31.19
C ARG A 219 -10.37 -7.73 31.29
N PHE A 220 -11.04 -8.02 32.39
CA PHE A 220 -12.44 -7.70 32.57
C PHE A 220 -12.79 -7.45 34.04
N THR A 221 -13.81 -6.62 34.25
CA THR A 221 -14.42 -6.41 35.57
C THR A 221 -15.78 -7.09 35.64
N THR A 222 -16.19 -7.43 36.86
CA THR A 222 -17.49 -8.03 37.12
C THR A 222 -18.26 -7.12 38.05
N ASN A 223 -19.49 -6.80 37.67
CA ASN A 223 -20.35 -5.98 38.49
C ASN A 223 -20.62 -6.71 39.83
N PRO A 224 -20.31 -6.09 40.98
CA PRO A 224 -20.39 -6.77 42.27
C PRO A 224 -21.81 -7.19 42.66
N LYS A 225 -22.83 -6.49 42.14
CA LYS A 225 -24.26 -6.72 42.43
C LYS A 225 -24.87 -7.78 41.51
N THR A 226 -24.71 -7.63 40.20
CA THR A 226 -25.35 -8.54 39.23
C THR A 226 -24.51 -9.79 38.96
N LYS A 227 -23.23 -9.79 39.34
CA LYS A 227 -22.24 -10.83 39.01
C LYS A 227 -22.03 -11.03 37.50
N VAL A 228 -22.46 -10.08 36.68
CA VAL A 228 -22.27 -10.08 35.23
C VAL A 228 -21.05 -9.23 34.88
N ILE A 229 -20.28 -9.66 33.90
CA ILE A 229 -19.14 -8.92 33.38
C ILE A 229 -19.63 -7.64 32.70
N ASP A 230 -19.13 -6.49 33.14
CA ASP A 230 -19.57 -5.16 32.67
C ASP A 230 -18.56 -4.48 31.74
N TYR A 231 -17.28 -4.83 31.85
CA TYR A 231 -16.19 -4.24 31.07
C TYR A 231 -15.25 -5.34 30.57
N ILE A 232 -14.89 -5.33 29.29
CA ILE A 232 -14.01 -6.33 28.68
C ILE A 232 -12.99 -5.63 27.79
N GLU A 233 -11.75 -5.61 28.24
CA GLU A 233 -10.59 -5.05 27.57
C GLU A 233 -9.78 -6.15 26.90
N ALA A 234 -9.47 -5.94 25.61
CA ALA A 234 -8.57 -6.78 24.84
C ALA A 234 -7.18 -6.14 24.82
N GLY A 235 -6.15 -6.92 25.18
CA GLY A 235 -4.77 -6.47 25.09
C GLY A 235 -4.32 -6.28 23.65
N LEU A 236 -3.30 -5.43 23.48
CA LEU A 236 -2.83 -4.97 22.18
C LEU A 236 -1.79 -5.88 21.52
N ASP A 237 -1.20 -6.79 22.29
CA ASP A 237 -0.20 -7.74 21.81
C ASP A 237 -0.85 -9.09 21.49
N LEU A 238 -0.46 -9.68 20.35
CA LEU A 238 -0.84 -11.04 20.01
C LEU A 238 -0.19 -12.02 20.99
N VAL A 239 -0.99 -12.88 21.60
CA VAL A 239 -0.53 -13.94 22.48
C VAL A 239 -1.03 -15.28 21.96
N SER A 240 -0.33 -16.37 22.28
CA SER A 240 -0.84 -17.70 21.99
C SER A 240 -1.67 -18.23 23.14
N GLN A 241 -2.64 -19.08 22.80
CA GLN A 241 -3.38 -19.85 23.79
C GLN A 241 -2.44 -20.68 24.69
N GLU A 242 -1.35 -21.20 24.12
CA GLU A 242 -0.33 -21.97 24.83
C GLU A 242 0.34 -21.13 25.92
N ALA A 243 0.75 -19.90 25.59
CA ALA A 243 1.36 -18.98 26.53
C ALA A 243 0.46 -18.71 27.75
N VAL A 244 -0.81 -18.40 27.50
CA VAL A 244 -1.76 -18.04 28.57
C VAL A 244 -2.18 -19.25 29.40
N ARG A 245 -2.39 -20.42 28.78
CA ARG A 245 -3.00 -21.57 29.47
C ARG A 245 -2.01 -22.58 30.02
N HIS A 246 -0.95 -22.86 29.27
CA HIS A 246 -0.04 -23.97 29.57
C HIS A 246 1.27 -23.48 30.15
N LEU A 247 1.76 -22.32 29.69
CA LEU A 247 3.00 -21.72 30.19
C LEU A 247 2.78 -20.73 31.35
N GLY A 248 1.53 -20.46 31.72
CA GLY A 248 1.20 -19.66 32.92
C GLY A 248 1.53 -18.17 32.79
N VAL A 249 1.49 -17.61 31.58
CA VAL A 249 1.65 -16.16 31.38
C VAL A 249 0.43 -15.43 31.94
N THR A 250 0.65 -14.65 32.99
CA THR A 250 -0.41 -13.98 33.77
C THR A 250 -0.38 -12.45 33.69
N LYS A 251 0.63 -11.87 33.04
CA LYS A 251 0.78 -10.40 32.93
C LYS A 251 1.19 -9.96 31.53
N THR A 252 0.69 -8.81 31.11
CA THR A 252 1.13 -8.12 29.87
C THR A 252 2.50 -7.46 30.08
N LEU A 253 3.08 -6.90 29.01
CA LEU A 253 4.30 -6.10 29.09
C LEU A 253 4.14 -4.88 30.01
N ALA A 254 2.95 -4.26 30.02
CA ALA A 254 2.61 -3.14 30.88
C ALA A 254 2.34 -3.55 32.34
N GLY A 255 2.37 -4.86 32.65
CA GLY A 255 2.16 -5.40 33.99
C GLY A 255 0.70 -5.70 34.33
N ASP A 256 -0.22 -5.49 33.40
CA ASP A 256 -1.66 -5.75 33.59
C ASP A 256 -1.94 -7.23 33.71
N ALA A 257 -2.87 -7.59 34.60
CA ALA A 257 -3.27 -8.96 34.80
C ALA A 257 -4.02 -9.50 33.57
N ILE A 258 -3.59 -10.68 33.10
CA ILE A 258 -4.27 -11.46 32.08
C ILE A 258 -5.24 -12.40 32.78
N GLN A 259 -6.54 -12.16 32.58
CA GLN A 259 -7.63 -12.94 33.18
C GLN A 259 -8.24 -13.94 32.19
N GLY A 260 -8.01 -13.75 30.89
CA GLY A 260 -8.55 -14.62 29.85
C GLY A 260 -7.79 -14.53 28.54
N PHE A 261 -8.31 -15.26 27.54
CA PHE A 261 -7.77 -15.32 26.19
C PHE A 261 -8.93 -15.37 25.19
N LEU A 262 -8.88 -14.53 24.16
CA LEU A 262 -9.80 -14.58 23.02
C LEU A 262 -9.01 -14.87 21.73
N PRO A 263 -9.22 -16.01 21.06
CA PRO A 263 -8.63 -16.26 19.74
C PRO A 263 -9.18 -15.24 18.73
N LEU A 264 -8.32 -14.77 17.81
CA LEU A 264 -8.74 -13.88 16.72
C LEU A 264 -8.96 -14.65 15.41
N TYR A 265 -9.63 -14.02 14.45
CA TYR A 265 -9.72 -14.52 13.06
C TYR A 265 -8.55 -13.96 12.24
N LEU A 266 -7.47 -14.76 12.10
CA LEU A 266 -6.31 -14.35 11.30
C LEU A 266 -6.47 -14.78 9.83
N THR A 267 -6.72 -16.07 9.62
CA THR A 267 -6.99 -16.70 8.33
C THR A 267 -8.11 -17.71 8.49
N HIS A 268 -8.71 -18.15 7.39
CA HIS A 268 -9.71 -19.22 7.42
C HIS A 268 -9.14 -20.51 8.04
N ALA A 269 -7.93 -20.92 7.66
CA ALA A 269 -7.27 -22.10 8.21
C ALA A 269 -7.02 -21.98 9.72
N HIS A 270 -6.57 -20.81 10.18
CA HIS A 270 -6.40 -20.54 11.61
C HIS A 270 -7.74 -20.59 12.36
N PHE A 271 -8.82 -20.08 11.77
CA PHE A 271 -10.15 -20.13 12.37
C PHE A 271 -10.72 -21.56 12.48
N GLU A 272 -10.45 -22.43 11.51
CA GLU A 272 -10.79 -23.85 11.62
C GLU A 272 -10.08 -24.52 12.81
N LEU A 273 -8.81 -24.18 13.07
CA LEU A 273 -8.08 -24.65 14.27
C LEU A 273 -8.71 -24.11 15.56
N VAL A 274 -9.14 -22.85 15.57
CA VAL A 274 -9.86 -22.23 16.69
C VAL A 274 -11.15 -22.98 17.01
N LYS A 275 -11.94 -23.33 15.98
CA LYS A 275 -13.18 -24.10 16.10
C LYS A 275 -12.92 -25.52 16.58
N ALA A 276 -12.00 -26.25 15.95
CA ALA A 276 -11.62 -27.61 16.34
C ALA A 276 -11.13 -27.67 17.79
N GLY A 277 -10.33 -26.67 18.21
CA GLY A 277 -9.85 -26.53 19.57
C GLY A 277 -10.89 -26.02 20.57
N ARG A 278 -12.12 -25.68 20.17
CA ARG A 278 -13.16 -25.08 21.03
C ARG A 278 -12.62 -23.90 21.86
N SER A 279 -11.73 -23.10 21.26
CA SER A 279 -11.08 -22.01 21.99
C SER A 279 -12.04 -20.87 22.28
N LEU A 280 -12.93 -20.56 21.31
CA LEU A 280 -14.01 -19.58 21.46
C LEU A 280 -15.03 -19.98 22.52
N ASP A 281 -15.44 -21.24 22.57
CA ASP A 281 -16.39 -21.73 23.58
C ASP A 281 -15.86 -21.51 25.00
N ARG A 282 -14.55 -21.67 25.19
CA ARG A 282 -13.87 -21.40 26.46
C ARG A 282 -13.81 -19.91 26.78
N ALA A 283 -13.56 -19.06 25.79
CA ALA A 283 -13.60 -17.61 25.98
C ALA A 283 -15.02 -17.14 26.36
N LEU A 284 -16.05 -17.67 25.70
CA LEU A 284 -17.45 -17.38 26.04
C LEU A 284 -17.83 -17.88 27.43
N SER A 285 -17.39 -19.08 27.81
CA SER A 285 -17.66 -19.63 29.15
C SER A 285 -17.09 -18.76 30.26
N LEU A 286 -15.98 -18.05 29.97
CA LEU A 286 -15.37 -17.11 30.88
C LEU A 286 -16.08 -15.75 30.89
N LEU A 287 -16.45 -15.23 29.71
CA LEU A 287 -16.94 -13.86 29.55
C LEU A 287 -18.47 -13.69 29.71
N ALA A 288 -19.23 -14.76 29.51
CA ALA A 288 -20.67 -14.77 29.62
C ALA A 288 -21.17 -16.16 30.07
N PRO A 289 -20.80 -16.62 31.28
CA PRO A 289 -21.19 -17.93 31.79
C PRO A 289 -22.71 -18.13 31.84
N GLU A 290 -23.47 -17.07 32.14
CA GLU A 290 -24.94 -17.06 32.15
C GLU A 290 -25.58 -17.31 30.78
N ALA A 291 -24.84 -17.02 29.71
CA ALA A 291 -25.34 -17.16 28.36
C ALA A 291 -25.32 -18.63 27.90
N ILE A 292 -24.50 -19.48 28.53
CA ILE A 292 -24.42 -20.91 28.23
C ILE A 292 -25.51 -21.65 29.01
N ALA A 293 -26.64 -21.91 28.35
CA ALA A 293 -27.76 -22.61 28.96
C ALA A 293 -27.33 -23.99 29.51
N PRO A 294 -27.76 -24.38 30.74
CA PRO A 294 -27.40 -25.67 31.33
C PRO A 294 -27.88 -26.81 30.42
N GLY A 295 -26.95 -27.64 29.96
CA GLY A 295 -27.21 -28.79 29.07
C GLY A 295 -26.95 -28.55 27.58
N ARG A 296 -26.72 -27.30 27.13
CA ARG A 296 -26.34 -27.01 25.74
C ARG A 296 -24.82 -27.11 25.59
N LYS A 297 -24.35 -28.06 24.76
CA LYS A 297 -22.90 -28.28 24.56
C LYS A 297 -22.24 -27.23 23.67
N THR A 298 -22.98 -26.49 22.83
CA THR A 298 -22.44 -25.54 21.85
C THR A 298 -23.00 -24.13 22.06
N PRO A 299 -22.16 -23.08 21.94
CA PRO A 299 -22.62 -21.71 22.01
C PRO A 299 -23.48 -21.35 20.81
N SER A 300 -24.48 -20.50 21.05
CA SER A 300 -25.29 -19.86 20.02
C SER A 300 -24.72 -18.48 19.67
N PHE A 301 -25.04 -17.96 18.49
CA PHE A 301 -24.64 -16.60 18.11
C PHE A 301 -25.09 -15.53 19.12
N GLY A 302 -26.27 -15.71 19.74
CA GLY A 302 -26.77 -14.82 20.79
C GLY A 302 -25.83 -14.70 22.00
N ASN A 303 -25.00 -15.71 22.26
CA ASN A 303 -24.00 -15.65 23.32
C ASN A 303 -22.85 -14.70 22.96
N PHE A 304 -22.43 -14.68 21.69
CA PHE A 304 -21.42 -13.75 21.22
C PHE A 304 -21.91 -12.30 21.19
N LEU A 305 -23.22 -12.06 21.00
CA LEU A 305 -23.81 -10.72 21.08
C LEU A 305 -23.72 -10.08 22.47
N ASN A 306 -23.57 -10.87 23.54
CA ASN A 306 -23.37 -10.34 24.89
C ASN A 306 -21.92 -9.91 25.17
N VAL A 307 -20.98 -10.33 24.31
CA VAL A 307 -19.54 -10.20 24.51
C VAL A 307 -18.91 -9.29 23.46
N MET A 308 -19.04 -9.61 22.17
CA MET A 308 -18.33 -8.93 21.09
C MET A 308 -18.67 -7.44 20.98
N PRO A 309 -19.94 -7.00 21.02
CA PRO A 309 -20.28 -5.58 20.99
C PRO A 309 -19.74 -4.83 22.22
N LYS A 310 -19.75 -5.47 23.39
CA LYS A 310 -19.21 -4.89 24.62
C LYS A 310 -17.70 -4.66 24.50
N MET A 311 -16.96 -5.63 23.96
CA MET A 311 -15.51 -5.48 23.71
C MET A 311 -15.20 -4.36 22.71
N LEU A 312 -15.95 -4.30 21.60
CA LEU A 312 -15.78 -3.24 20.60
C LEU A 312 -16.06 -1.86 21.21
N ASN A 313 -17.12 -1.74 22.01
CA ASN A 313 -17.46 -0.51 22.73
C ASN A 313 -16.37 -0.13 23.74
N THR A 314 -15.88 -1.09 24.54
CA THR A 314 -14.79 -0.87 25.49
C THR A 314 -13.53 -0.35 24.78
N ALA A 315 -13.15 -0.95 23.65
CA ALA A 315 -11.99 -0.50 22.87
C ALA A 315 -12.14 0.95 22.38
N ILE A 316 -13.34 1.34 21.93
CA ILE A 316 -13.61 2.73 21.52
C ILE A 316 -13.56 3.67 22.71
N VAL A 317 -14.19 3.31 23.83
CA VAL A 317 -14.20 4.14 25.04
C VAL A 317 -12.77 4.39 25.53
N LEU A 318 -11.93 3.35 25.58
CA LEU A 318 -10.52 3.44 25.96
C LEU A 318 -9.70 4.36 25.04
N LEU A 319 -10.03 4.41 23.75
CA LEU A 319 -9.39 5.33 22.81
C LEU A 319 -9.89 6.77 23.01
N MET A 320 -11.17 6.95 23.34
CA MET A 320 -11.77 8.27 23.53
C MET A 320 -11.37 8.92 24.86
N ASP A 321 -11.26 8.13 25.93
CA ASP A 321 -10.91 8.60 27.28
C ASP A 321 -9.39 8.59 27.56
N GLN A 322 -8.58 8.21 26.55
CA GLN A 322 -7.12 8.09 26.63
C GLN A 322 -6.64 7.01 27.61
N GLY A 323 -7.49 6.05 27.98
CA GLY A 323 -7.09 4.85 28.72
C GLY A 323 -6.17 3.93 27.91
N VAL A 324 -6.23 3.98 26.59
CA VAL A 324 -5.27 3.36 25.66
C VAL A 324 -4.74 4.40 24.67
N ALA A 325 -3.42 4.40 24.44
CA ALA A 325 -2.80 5.27 23.46
C ALA A 325 -3.28 4.94 22.03
N ALA A 326 -3.71 5.98 21.30
CA ALA A 326 -4.03 5.88 19.88
C ALA A 326 -2.78 5.41 19.11
N SER A 327 -2.82 4.18 18.60
CA SER A 327 -1.68 3.50 17.98
C SER A 327 -2.16 2.48 16.96
N ASP A 328 -1.27 2.09 16.05
CA ASP A 328 -1.56 1.05 15.05
C ASP A 328 -1.97 -0.27 15.73
N ARG A 329 -1.38 -0.61 16.88
CA ARG A 329 -1.73 -1.82 17.65
C ARG A 329 -3.16 -1.75 18.21
N ALA A 330 -3.61 -0.58 18.66
CA ALA A 330 -5.00 -0.39 19.08
C ALA A 330 -5.98 -0.55 17.92
N LEU A 331 -5.65 0.02 16.75
CA LEU A 331 -6.46 -0.13 15.55
C LEU A 331 -6.50 -1.57 15.05
N ILE A 332 -5.34 -2.25 15.00
CA ILE A 332 -5.22 -3.67 14.62
C ILE A 332 -6.07 -4.54 15.55
N THR A 333 -6.03 -4.30 16.86
CA THR A 333 -6.82 -5.03 17.85
C THR A 333 -8.31 -4.83 17.62
N TYR A 334 -8.77 -3.59 17.44
CA TYR A 334 -10.17 -3.28 17.14
C TYR A 334 -10.63 -3.97 15.85
N CYS A 335 -9.86 -3.84 14.77
CA CYS A 335 -10.14 -4.50 13.50
C CYS A 335 -10.13 -6.03 13.62
N GLY A 336 -9.26 -6.60 14.44
CA GLY A 336 -9.21 -8.03 14.74
C GLY A 336 -10.48 -8.52 15.44
N LEU A 337 -10.97 -7.78 16.44
CA LEU A 337 -12.23 -8.06 17.12
C LEU A 337 -13.42 -7.98 16.16
N HIS A 338 -13.46 -6.95 15.31
CA HIS A 338 -14.52 -6.77 14.32
C HIS A 338 -14.50 -7.90 13.27
N ARG A 339 -13.32 -8.27 12.75
CA ARG A 339 -13.15 -9.38 11.81
C ARG A 339 -13.61 -10.70 12.42
N LEU A 340 -13.27 -10.96 13.67
CA LEU A 340 -13.77 -12.15 14.39
C LEU A 340 -15.29 -12.13 14.49
N PHE A 341 -15.90 -10.98 14.79
CA PHE A 341 -17.35 -10.86 14.90
C PHE A 341 -18.06 -11.12 13.56
N LEU A 342 -17.51 -10.62 12.46
CA LEU A 342 -18.02 -10.91 11.11
C LEU A 342 -17.86 -12.40 10.74
N ALA A 343 -16.69 -12.99 11.02
CA ALA A 343 -16.45 -14.40 10.77
C ALA A 343 -17.43 -15.30 11.55
N LEU A 344 -17.75 -14.93 12.79
CA LEU A 344 -18.80 -15.60 13.57
C LEU A 344 -20.17 -15.43 12.91
N ALA A 345 -20.53 -14.22 12.49
CA ALA A 345 -21.82 -13.98 11.83
C ALA A 345 -21.95 -14.79 10.53
N GLU A 346 -20.86 -14.97 9.79
CA GLU A 346 -20.80 -15.80 8.60
C GLU A 346 -20.94 -17.29 8.92
N ASP A 347 -20.18 -17.80 9.91
CA ASP A 347 -20.21 -19.22 10.35
C ASP A 347 -21.61 -19.63 10.87
N PHE A 348 -22.34 -18.70 11.48
CA PHE A 348 -23.73 -18.89 11.91
C PHE A 348 -24.78 -18.60 10.81
N GLY A 349 -24.37 -18.21 9.59
CA GLY A 349 -25.27 -17.98 8.45
C GLY A 349 -26.13 -16.72 8.57
N LEU A 350 -25.67 -15.69 9.29
CA LEU A 350 -26.46 -14.51 9.65
C LEU A 350 -26.21 -13.29 8.75
N LEU A 351 -25.11 -13.26 7.99
CA LEU A 351 -24.79 -12.11 7.13
C LEU A 351 -25.83 -11.87 6.03
N HIS A 352 -26.25 -12.93 5.33
CA HIS A 352 -27.23 -12.81 4.26
C HIS A 352 -28.63 -12.38 4.78
N PRO A 353 -29.19 -13.00 5.84
CA PRO A 353 -30.44 -12.51 6.45
C PRO A 353 -30.36 -11.10 7.03
N ALA A 354 -29.19 -10.67 7.49
CA ALA A 354 -28.98 -9.31 8.00
C ALA A 354 -28.98 -8.28 6.86
N ALA A 355 -28.31 -8.57 5.74
CA ALA A 355 -28.29 -7.72 4.56
C ALA A 355 -29.70 -7.51 4.00
N GLU A 356 -30.48 -8.58 3.84
CA GLU A 356 -31.88 -8.50 3.36
C GLU A 356 -32.80 -7.64 4.22
N LYS A 357 -32.49 -7.47 5.51
CA LYS A 357 -33.25 -6.61 6.43
C LYS A 357 -32.82 -5.16 6.39
N LEU A 358 -31.59 -4.86 5.98
CA LEU A 358 -31.08 -3.49 5.83
C LEU A 358 -31.54 -2.84 4.53
N ASP A 359 -31.84 -3.66 3.51
CA ASP A 359 -32.40 -3.21 2.23
C ASP A 359 -33.93 -2.96 2.28
N ARG A 360 -34.56 -3.16 3.44
CA ARG A 360 -35.98 -2.88 3.72
C ARG A 360 -36.11 -1.69 4.66
#